data_AF-A0A941UFB5-F1
#
_entry.id   AF-A0A941UFB5-F1
#
_cell.length_a   1.000
_cell.length_b   1.000
_cell.length_c   1.000
_cell.angle_alpha   90.00
_cell.angle_beta   90.00
_cell.angle_gamma   90.00
#
_symmetry.space_group_name_H-M   'P 1'
#
loop_
_entity.id
_entity.type
_entity.pdbx_description
1 polymer ?
#
loop_
_entity_poly.entity_id
_entity_poly.type
_entity_poly.pdbx_seq_one_letter_code
_entity_poly.pdbx_strand_id
1 'polypeptide(L)'
;MGDRIILAIKSIDNDRRYEMKKLLLALLGFLLSCSIVSVAGASEDLMKKAQTLFKEIPQTVPEIKGKSFTPEKIALGKMLYFEPRLSSSALISCNTCHNV
;
A
#
# COMPACT_ATOMS: atom_id res chain seq x y z
N MET A 1 -46.14 0.23 54.80
CA MET A 1 -44.82 0.91 54.85
C MET A 1 -43.69 0.10 54.19
N GLY A 2 -43.79 -1.24 54.12
CA GLY A 2 -42.76 -2.11 53.49
C GLY A 2 -42.63 -2.00 51.96
N ASP A 3 -43.73 -1.80 51.23
CA ASP A 3 -43.68 -1.81 49.75
C ASP A 3 -42.86 -0.67 49.15
N ARG A 4 -42.84 0.50 49.81
CA ARG A 4 -42.03 1.65 49.36
C ARG A 4 -40.52 1.43 49.54
N ILE A 5 -40.14 0.64 50.55
CA ILE A 5 -38.73 0.29 50.80
C ILE A 5 -38.26 -0.74 49.76
N ILE A 6 -39.09 -1.73 49.44
CA ILE A 6 -38.76 -2.76 48.44
C ILE A 6 -38.60 -2.16 47.03
N LEU A 7 -39.48 -1.24 46.63
CA LEU A 7 -39.38 -0.57 45.34
C LEU A 7 -38.12 0.30 45.23
N ALA A 8 -37.73 1.00 46.30
CA ALA A 8 -36.50 1.79 46.33
C ALA A 8 -35.25 0.90 46.19
N ILE A 9 -35.19 -0.24 46.89
CA ILE A 9 -34.09 -1.21 46.77
C ILE A 9 -33.99 -1.77 45.35
N LYS A 10 -35.13 -2.09 44.72
CA LYS A 10 -35.18 -2.63 43.36
C LYS A 10 -34.77 -1.60 42.31
N SER A 11 -35.08 -0.33 42.54
CA SER A 11 -34.61 0.80 41.71
C SER A 11 -33.09 0.96 41.80
N ILE A 12 -32.53 0.88 43.01
CA ILE A 12 -31.08 0.99 43.25
C ILE A 12 -30.33 -0.20 42.61
N ASP A 13 -30.89 -1.41 42.67
CA ASP A 13 -30.28 -2.58 42.02
C ASP A 13 -30.33 -2.46 40.49
N ASN A 14 -31.43 -1.96 39.92
CA ASN A 14 -31.58 -1.75 38.47
C ASN A 14 -30.64 -0.66 37.93
N ASP A 15 -30.44 0.42 38.67
CA ASP A 15 -29.50 1.49 38.33
C ASP A 15 -28.05 0.96 38.36
N ARG A 16 -27.70 0.19 39.40
CA ARG A 16 -26.40 -0.48 39.50
C ARG A 16 -26.17 -1.49 38.38
N ARG A 17 -27.20 -2.23 37.96
CA ARG A 17 -27.15 -3.15 36.81
C ARG A 17 -26.98 -2.40 35.49
N TYR A 18 -27.60 -1.23 35.35
CA TYR A 18 -27.47 -0.39 34.16
C TYR A 18 -26.06 0.19 34.02
N GLU A 19 -25.50 0.72 35.11
CA GLU A 19 -24.12 1.21 35.14
C GLU A 19 -23.09 0.09 34.92
N MET A 20 -23.30 -1.09 35.51
CA MET A 20 -22.45 -2.26 35.24
C MET A 20 -22.50 -2.72 33.78
N LYS A 21 -23.67 -2.68 33.12
CA LYS A 21 -23.81 -3.02 31.70
C LYS A 21 -23.15 -1.97 30.80
N LYS A 22 -23.28 -0.68 31.11
CA LYS A 22 -22.55 0.39 30.41
C LYS A 22 -21.05 0.20 30.51
N LEU A 23 -20.55 -0.10 31.71
CA LEU A 23 -19.13 -0.33 31.95
C LEU A 23 -18.63 -1.54 31.16
N LEU A 24 -19.39 -2.64 31.14
CA LEU A 24 -19.10 -3.84 30.34
C LEU A 24 -19.09 -3.56 28.83
N LEU A 25 -20.07 -2.80 28.33
CA LEU A 25 -20.14 -2.41 26.91
C LEU A 25 -18.98 -1.50 26.51
N ALA A 26 -18.58 -0.55 27.38
CA ALA A 26 -17.43 0.31 27.17
C ALA A 26 -16.12 -0.49 27.15
N LEU A 27 -15.96 -1.46 28.06
CA LEU A 27 -14.81 -2.38 28.10
C LEU A 27 -14.75 -3.27 26.86
N LEU A 28 -15.89 -3.79 26.41
CA LEU A 28 -15.97 -4.60 25.19
C LEU A 28 -15.60 -3.78 23.95
N GLY A 29 -16.10 -2.54 23.86
CA GLY A 29 -15.75 -1.60 22.79
C GLY A 29 -14.27 -1.22 22.79
N PHE A 30 -13.69 -0.99 23.98
CA PHE A 30 -12.26 -0.72 24.13
C PHE A 30 -11.41 -1.92 23.72
N LEU A 31 -11.75 -3.13 24.17
CA LEU A 31 -11.05 -4.36 23.80
C LEU A 31 -11.13 -4.63 22.29
N LEU A 32 -12.30 -4.44 21.67
CA LEU A 32 -12.48 -4.61 20.23
C LEU A 32 -11.66 -3.60 19.42
N SER A 33 -11.52 -2.37 19.91
CA SER A 33 -10.69 -1.34 19.25
C SER A 33 -9.18 -1.67 19.31
N CYS A 34 -8.72 -2.34 20.36
CA CYS A 34 -7.31 -2.66 20.58
C CYS A 34 -6.81 -3.76 19.64
N SER A 35 -7.67 -4.69 19.23
CA SER A 35 -7.30 -5.81 18.34
C SER A 35 -6.95 -5.39 16.90
N ILE A 36 -7.30 -4.18 16.46
CA ILE A 36 -7.11 -3.75 15.06
C ILE A 36 -5.68 -3.21 14.80
N VAL A 37 -4.93 -2.83 15.84
CA VAL A 37 -3.65 -2.11 15.69
C VAL A 37 -2.43 -3.02 15.41
N SER A 38 -2.50 -4.32 15.69
CA SER A 38 -1.28 -5.17 15.79
C SER A 38 -0.70 -5.74 14.49
N VAL A 39 -1.28 -5.49 13.30
CA VAL A 39 -0.83 -6.13 12.04
C VAL A 39 0.08 -5.28 11.16
N ALA A 40 0.31 -4.01 11.47
CA ALA A 40 0.95 -3.06 10.55
C ALA A 40 2.51 -3.04 10.57
N GLY A 41 3.16 -3.48 11.64
CA GLY A 41 4.60 -3.25 11.84
C GLY A 41 5.52 -4.11 10.95
N ALA A 42 5.19 -5.38 10.71
CA ALA A 42 6.08 -6.31 10.01
C ALA A 42 6.25 -5.99 8.52
N SER A 43 5.23 -5.43 7.86
CA SER A 43 5.30 -5.02 6.46
C SER A 43 6.09 -3.74 6.24
N GLU A 44 6.09 -2.83 7.23
CA GLU A 44 6.76 -1.55 7.13
C GLU A 44 8.29 -1.70 7.16
N ASP A 45 8.80 -2.58 8.04
CA ASP A 45 10.24 -2.85 8.15
C ASP A 45 10.83 -3.47 6.88
N LEU A 46 10.08 -4.38 6.25
CA LEU A 46 10.50 -4.98 4.98
C LEU A 46 10.53 -3.94 3.85
N MET A 47 9.53 -3.06 3.79
CA MET A 47 9.47 -2.00 2.78
C MET A 47 10.61 -0.99 2.97
N LYS A 48 10.87 -0.56 4.21
CA LYS A 48 12.01 0.32 4.53
C LYS A 48 13.33 -0.31 4.11
N LYS A 49 13.50 -1.60 4.38
CA LYS A 49 14.70 -2.35 3.94
C LYS A 49 14.79 -2.46 2.42
N ALA A 50 13.68 -2.61 1.71
CA ALA A 50 13.68 -2.61 0.25
C ALA A 50 14.10 -1.24 -0.31
N GLN A 51 13.61 -0.15 0.27
CA GLN A 51 13.94 1.22 -0.15
C GLN A 51 15.41 1.61 0.05
N THR A 52 16.16 0.93 0.93
CA THR A 52 17.61 1.14 1.05
C THR A 52 18.41 0.40 -0.03
N LEU A 53 17.83 -0.63 -0.65
CA LEU A 53 18.50 -1.46 -1.65
C LEU A 53 18.08 -1.12 -3.09
N PHE A 54 16.82 -0.74 -3.28
CA PHE A 54 16.21 -0.51 -4.58
C PHE A 54 15.83 0.96 -4.76
N LYS A 55 15.74 1.38 -6.02
CA LYS A 55 15.23 2.68 -6.42
C LYS A 55 14.11 2.50 -7.42
N GLU A 56 13.19 3.46 -7.45
CA GLU A 56 12.17 3.51 -8.49
C GLU A 56 12.78 3.77 -9.87
N ILE A 57 12.08 3.31 -10.90
CA ILE A 57 12.43 3.65 -12.27
C ILE A 57 12.01 5.11 -12.50
N PRO A 58 12.91 5.99 -12.99
CA PRO A 58 12.55 7.37 -13.31
C PRO A 58 11.40 7.44 -14.31
N GLN A 59 10.47 8.39 -14.10
CA GLN A 59 9.32 8.60 -15.00
C GLN A 59 9.73 9.14 -16.38
N THR A 60 10.93 9.72 -16.47
CA THR A 60 11.52 10.24 -17.71
C THR A 60 12.87 9.61 -17.96
N VAL A 61 13.21 9.37 -19.22
CA VAL A 61 14.53 8.86 -19.61
C VAL A 61 15.59 9.90 -19.23
N PRO A 62 16.57 9.58 -18.36
CA PRO A 62 17.63 10.51 -18.00
C PRO A 62 18.56 10.74 -19.19
N GLU A 63 19.27 11.86 -19.18
CA GLU A 63 20.29 12.13 -20.19
C GLU A 63 21.42 11.09 -20.12
N ILE A 64 21.85 10.61 -21.28
CA ILE A 64 22.99 9.71 -21.38
C ILE A 64 24.17 10.50 -21.95
N LYS A 65 25.26 10.62 -21.18
CA LYS A 65 26.49 11.36 -21.56
C LYS A 65 26.21 12.81 -21.97
N GLY A 66 25.29 13.48 -21.27
CA GLY A 66 24.91 14.88 -21.53
C GLY A 66 24.14 15.08 -22.84
N LYS A 67 23.50 14.03 -23.37
CA LYS A 67 22.65 14.11 -24.57
C LYS A 67 21.21 13.82 -24.20
N SER A 68 20.33 14.74 -24.57
CA SER A 68 18.89 14.58 -24.47
C SER A 68 18.33 13.83 -25.69
N PHE A 69 17.20 13.14 -25.45
CA PHE A 69 16.46 12.44 -26.48
C PHE A 69 15.36 13.36 -27.02
N THR A 70 15.44 13.71 -28.30
CA THR A 70 14.37 14.46 -28.97
C THR A 70 13.33 13.50 -29.53
N PRO A 71 12.07 13.92 -29.73
CA PRO A 71 11.04 13.08 -30.34
C PRO A 71 11.47 12.49 -31.69
N GLU A 72 12.19 13.26 -32.50
CA GLU A 72 12.67 12.84 -33.83
C GLU A 72 13.73 11.74 -33.71
N LYS A 73 14.66 11.85 -32.75
CA LYS A 73 15.66 10.82 -32.48
C LYS A 73 15.03 9.54 -31.97
N ILE A 74 14.00 9.65 -31.12
CA ILE A 74 13.26 8.49 -30.60
C ILE A 74 12.53 7.79 -31.75
N ALA A 75 11.83 8.55 -32.60
CA ALA A 75 11.13 8.00 -33.76
C ALA A 75 12.10 7.32 -34.74
N LEU A 76 13.22 7.96 -35.06
CA LEU A 76 14.27 7.38 -35.89
C LEU A 76 14.85 6.12 -35.25
N GLY A 77 15.22 6.16 -33.97
CA GLY A 77 15.76 5.02 -33.25
C GLY A 77 14.80 3.83 -33.26
N LYS A 78 13.50 4.08 -33.09
CA LYS A 78 12.44 3.06 -33.21
C LYS A 78 12.42 2.44 -34.61
N MET A 79 12.53 3.22 -35.68
CA MET A 79 12.61 2.68 -37.04
C MET A 79 13.85 1.79 -37.22
N LEU A 80 15.02 2.29 -36.80
CA LEU A 80 16.29 1.58 -36.94
C LEU A 80 16.35 0.29 -36.12
N TYR A 81 15.64 0.22 -34.99
CA TYR A 81 15.55 -0.98 -34.16
C TYR A 81 15.02 -2.21 -34.93
N PHE A 82 14.11 -1.96 -35.87
CA PHE A 82 13.49 -2.97 -36.74
C PHE A 82 14.09 -3.00 -38.14
N GLU A 83 15.21 -2.32 -38.40
CA GLU A 83 15.80 -2.22 -39.73
C GLU A 83 16.84 -3.33 -39.96
N PRO A 84 16.49 -4.42 -40.67
CA PRO A 84 17.43 -5.51 -40.90
C PRO A 84 18.54 -5.11 -41.87
N ARG A 85 18.33 -4.10 -42.73
CA ARG A 85 19.33 -3.63 -43.71
C ARG A 85 20.58 -3.03 -43.07
N LEU A 86 20.56 -2.75 -41.76
CA LEU A 86 21.76 -2.37 -41.01
C LEU A 86 22.74 -3.54 -40.84
N SER A 87 22.26 -4.78 -40.88
CA SER A 87 23.13 -5.96 -40.88
C SER A 87 23.69 -6.24 -42.27
N SER A 88 24.91 -6.79 -42.35
CA SER A 88 25.54 -7.15 -43.63
C SER A 88 24.74 -8.18 -44.43
N SER A 89 23.99 -9.06 -43.75
CA SER A 89 23.11 -10.05 -44.37
C SER A 89 21.75 -9.49 -44.77
N ALA A 90 21.39 -8.28 -44.32
CA ALA A 90 20.06 -7.71 -44.43
C ALA A 90 18.94 -8.59 -43.81
N LEU A 91 19.28 -9.48 -42.87
CA LEU A 91 18.35 -10.41 -42.22
C LEU A 91 18.22 -10.19 -40.70
N ILE A 92 19.15 -9.44 -40.09
CA ILE A 92 19.23 -9.29 -38.62
C ILE A 92 19.00 -7.82 -38.25
N SER A 93 18.11 -7.60 -37.29
CA SER A 93 17.86 -6.28 -36.66
C SER A 93 18.12 -6.38 -35.14
N CYS A 94 18.01 -5.26 -34.43
CA CYS A 94 18.05 -5.28 -32.96
C CYS A 94 16.94 -6.17 -32.38
N ASN A 95 15.73 -6.09 -32.97
CA ASN A 95 14.56 -6.86 -32.54
C ASN A 95 14.71 -8.38 -32.73
N THR A 96 15.62 -8.82 -33.61
CA THR A 96 15.87 -10.25 -33.82
C THR A 96 16.35 -10.94 -32.53
N CYS A 97 17.19 -10.26 -31.73
CA CYS A 97 17.73 -10.81 -30.47
C CYS A 97 17.06 -10.23 -29.22
N HIS A 98 16.57 -8.98 -29.28
CA HIS A 98 15.87 -8.32 -28.19
C HIS A 98 14.39 -8.18 -28.55
N ASN A 99 13.63 -9.27 -28.50
CA ASN A 99 12.21 -9.24 -28.87
C ASN A 99 11.39 -8.74 -27.67
N VAL A 100 10.97 -7.48 -27.73
CA VAL A 100 10.20 -6.78 -26.68
C VAL A 100 8.77 -6.50 -27.11
#